data_AF-A0A975CLS2-F1
#
_entry.id   AF-A0A975CLS2-F1
#
_cell.length_a   1.000
_cell.length_b   1.000
_cell.length_c   1.000
_cell.angle_alpha   90.00
_cell.angle_beta   90.00
_cell.angle_gamma   90.00
#
_symmetry.space_group_name_H-M   'P 1'
#
loop_
_entity.id
_entity.type
_entity.pdbx_description
1 polymer ?
#
loop_
_entity_poly.entity_id
_entity_poly.type
_entity_poly.pdbx_seq_one_letter_code
_entity_poly.pdbx_strand_id
1 'polypeptide(L)'
;MALVGLAACDPPKDAGAPHTRAAQPANATTPPARPFTVLAGSELKDVAPALEQAARAAGVQLQLSYAGTLDMVERVNGGEAFDAILPPNGAYPALALAAKPVAREKLFYSRVALGVKPAVLQKLGWANAPPTWADIARAAAAGQLRYGMTNPTTSNTGMSALFAVASAAAGKTEDLSAQEIKSDVLKNFLKGQQLTAGSSGWLAEAFARDPSAVDALVNYEAVILRLNPQLPKDQQLALVYPRDGVITADYPLMLLKADQRAAFDALVAQIKAPAFQGEPLRQAFLRPANPDAQANPALPAGAVAELAFPNRLEVIDAVLMAYQSDLRRPATSIFVLDTSGSMRGQRLADMQQALKLLSGAQAGAASQRYAAFQARERVTLIPFWDTVGKPVHIAFTPDTLAQSRRQIADYADQLKADGGTAIYDALTQAARLARDDLRRDPDRFVSIVLLTDGENNRGRSFEQFAKDQRAQSPMVRVFPIMFGEAAPHEMEQLAELTHGRVFDARKTALAQVFKEIRGYQ
;
A
#
# COMPACT_ATOMS: atom_id res chain seq x y z
N MET A 1 -79.33 35.58 52.78
CA MET A 1 -79.18 36.61 51.71
C MET A 1 -77.73 37.04 51.73
N ALA A 2 -76.92 36.69 50.72
CA ALA A 2 -76.82 37.37 49.41
C ALA A 2 -76.13 38.75 49.55
N LEU A 3 -75.10 39.12 48.78
CA LEU A 3 -74.43 38.46 47.64
C LEU A 3 -73.06 39.16 47.35
N VAL A 4 -72.05 38.45 46.81
CA VAL A 4 -70.98 38.92 45.85
C VAL A 4 -70.06 40.12 46.24
N GLY A 5 -68.76 40.14 45.92
CA GLY A 5 -67.94 39.13 45.23
C GLY A 5 -66.48 39.53 44.92
N LEU A 6 -65.91 38.83 43.93
CA LEU A 6 -64.51 38.68 43.52
C LEU A 6 -63.67 39.95 43.25
N ALA A 7 -62.37 39.90 43.53
CA ALA A 7 -61.29 39.68 42.52
C ALA A 7 -59.91 39.52 43.20
N ALA A 8 -58.93 38.90 42.51
CA ALA A 8 -57.63 38.52 43.07
C ALA A 8 -56.44 39.08 42.25
N CYS A 9 -55.26 39.22 42.89
CA CYS A 9 -53.92 38.97 42.31
C CYS A 9 -52.82 38.97 43.39
N ASP A 10 -51.88 38.04 43.26
CA ASP A 10 -50.68 37.75 44.07
C ASP A 10 -49.41 38.48 43.52
N PRO A 11 -48.15 38.29 44.00
CA PRO A 11 -47.60 37.53 45.15
C PRO A 11 -46.79 38.53 46.06
N PRO A 12 -45.53 38.36 46.57
CA PRO A 12 -44.62 37.20 46.77
C PRO A 12 -43.78 37.14 48.10
N LYS A 13 -43.05 36.01 48.25
CA LYS A 13 -41.91 35.68 49.16
C LYS A 13 -42.25 35.11 50.55
N ASP A 14 -41.60 33.99 50.90
CA ASP A 14 -40.64 33.95 52.02
C ASP A 14 -39.73 32.71 52.02
N ALA A 15 -38.72 32.69 52.90
CA ALA A 15 -37.66 31.68 52.97
C ALA A 15 -37.83 30.65 54.11
N GLY A 16 -37.27 29.44 53.95
CA GLY A 16 -37.19 28.42 55.00
C GLY A 16 -36.48 27.13 54.57
N ALA A 17 -35.67 26.55 55.45
CA ALA A 17 -34.90 25.32 55.25
C ALA A 17 -35.19 24.31 56.38
N PRO A 18 -34.57 23.11 56.48
CA PRO A 18 -34.02 22.23 55.44
C PRO A 18 -34.62 20.79 55.50
N HIS A 19 -34.54 20.01 54.42
CA HIS A 19 -34.78 18.55 54.48
C HIS A 19 -33.67 17.73 53.83
N THR A 20 -33.36 16.59 54.48
CA THR A 20 -32.31 15.64 54.14
C THR A 20 -32.51 14.99 52.76
N ARG A 21 -31.52 15.15 51.87
CA ARG A 21 -31.44 14.43 50.59
C ARG A 21 -30.50 13.24 50.71
N ALA A 22 -31.01 12.04 50.46
CA ALA A 22 -30.19 10.82 50.40
C ALA A 22 -29.11 10.94 49.31
N ALA A 23 -27.92 10.39 49.58
CA ALA A 23 -26.83 10.38 48.63
C ALA A 23 -27.21 9.53 47.41
N GLN A 24 -27.25 10.15 46.23
CA GLN A 24 -27.29 9.42 44.96
C GLN A 24 -25.92 8.76 44.75
N PRO A 25 -25.85 7.50 44.25
CA PRO A 25 -24.57 6.91 43.90
C PRO A 25 -23.91 7.77 42.84
N ALA A 26 -22.66 8.17 43.08
CA ALA A 26 -21.88 8.87 42.08
C ALA A 26 -21.66 7.90 40.91
N ASN A 27 -22.35 8.15 39.79
CA ASN A 27 -21.93 7.60 38.51
C ASN A 27 -20.56 8.19 38.21
N ALA A 28 -19.51 7.44 38.58
CA ALA A 28 -18.17 7.65 38.06
C ALA A 28 -18.25 7.37 36.55
N THR A 29 -18.53 8.42 35.78
CA THR A 29 -18.36 8.39 34.33
C THR A 29 -16.88 8.29 34.04
N THR A 30 -16.40 7.05 34.00
CA THR A 30 -15.07 6.71 33.48
C THR A 30 -14.91 7.45 32.16
N PRO A 31 -13.86 8.28 31.99
CA PRO A 31 -13.63 8.93 30.71
C PRO A 31 -13.55 7.84 29.62
N PRO A 32 -14.16 8.06 28.44
CA PRO A 32 -14.18 7.05 27.39
C PRO A 32 -12.76 6.59 27.11
N ALA A 33 -12.52 5.29 27.24
CA ALA A 33 -11.20 4.71 27.08
C ALA A 33 -10.65 5.09 25.70
N ARG A 34 -9.41 5.59 25.64
CA ARG A 34 -8.82 6.00 24.36
C ARG A 34 -8.81 4.80 23.39
N PRO A 35 -9.01 5.01 22.08
CA PRO A 35 -8.92 3.92 21.13
C PRO A 35 -7.54 3.23 21.18
N PHE A 36 -7.55 1.89 21.13
CA PHE A 36 -6.34 1.08 20.95
C PHE A 36 -5.93 1.16 19.48
N THR A 37 -4.86 1.89 19.19
CA THR A 37 -4.45 2.22 17.82
C THR A 37 -3.51 1.18 17.25
N VAL A 38 -3.89 0.57 16.12
CA VAL A 38 -3.11 -0.48 15.45
C VAL A 38 -2.83 -0.10 13.99
N LEU A 39 -1.55 -0.17 13.60
CA LEU A 39 -1.15 -0.04 12.20
C LEU A 39 -1.03 -1.43 11.56
N ALA A 40 -1.97 -1.76 10.68
CA ALA A 40 -2.20 -3.09 10.13
C ALA A 40 -1.88 -3.20 8.64
N GLY A 41 -1.64 -4.43 8.16
CA GLY A 41 -1.41 -4.71 6.74
C GLY A 41 -2.64 -4.42 5.89
N SER A 42 -2.47 -3.84 4.70
CA SER A 42 -3.59 -3.35 3.87
C SER A 42 -4.54 -4.44 3.38
N GLU A 43 -4.06 -5.68 3.24
CA GLU A 43 -4.86 -6.87 2.91
C GLU A 43 -5.78 -7.34 4.04
N LEU A 44 -5.66 -6.76 5.24
CA LEU A 44 -6.57 -7.02 6.37
C LEU A 44 -7.84 -6.16 6.35
N LYS A 45 -7.98 -5.21 5.41
CA LYS A 45 -9.22 -4.43 5.23
C LYS A 45 -10.45 -5.32 5.11
N ASP A 46 -10.35 -6.44 4.38
CA ASP A 46 -11.46 -7.36 4.15
C ASP A 46 -11.90 -8.12 5.42
N VAL A 47 -11.02 -8.24 6.42
CA VAL A 47 -11.30 -8.87 7.73
C VAL A 47 -11.42 -7.85 8.87
N ALA A 48 -11.27 -6.56 8.59
CA ALA A 48 -11.39 -5.48 9.56
C ALA A 48 -12.73 -5.48 10.32
N PRO A 49 -13.91 -5.70 9.69
CA PRO A 49 -15.17 -5.77 10.43
C PRO A 49 -15.20 -6.87 11.50
N ALA A 50 -14.56 -8.00 11.23
CA ALA A 50 -14.44 -9.11 12.17
C ALA A 50 -13.41 -8.83 13.28
N LEU A 51 -12.27 -8.19 12.94
CA LEU A 51 -11.28 -7.75 13.93
C LEU A 51 -11.88 -6.73 14.91
N GLU A 52 -12.65 -5.77 14.39
CA GLU A 52 -13.39 -4.81 15.21
C GLU A 52 -14.50 -5.47 16.04
N GLN A 53 -15.16 -6.51 15.52
CA GLN A 53 -16.14 -7.28 16.30
C GLN A 53 -15.47 -8.05 17.46
N ALA A 54 -14.32 -8.68 17.21
CA ALA A 54 -13.52 -9.31 18.26
C ALA A 54 -13.04 -8.29 19.30
N ALA A 55 -12.63 -7.09 18.86
CA ALA A 55 -12.27 -6.00 19.76
C ALA A 55 -13.45 -5.50 20.61
N ARG A 56 -14.63 -5.31 20.01
CA ARG A 56 -15.87 -4.99 20.75
C ARG A 56 -16.21 -6.05 21.79
N ALA A 57 -16.05 -7.34 21.46
CA ALA A 57 -16.22 -8.45 22.41
C ALA A 57 -15.13 -8.47 23.51
N ALA A 58 -13.94 -7.92 23.24
CA ALA A 58 -12.87 -7.72 24.23
C ALA A 58 -13.07 -6.47 25.11
N GLY A 59 -14.08 -5.63 24.85
CA GLY A 59 -14.22 -4.31 25.47
C GLY A 59 -13.19 -3.28 24.99
N VAL A 60 -12.53 -3.54 23.86
CA VAL A 60 -11.47 -2.70 23.29
C VAL A 60 -12.01 -1.87 22.13
N GLN A 61 -11.89 -0.54 22.21
CA GLN A 61 -12.17 0.34 21.07
C GLN A 61 -11.00 0.31 20.08
N LEU A 62 -11.00 -0.65 19.16
CA LEU A 62 -9.95 -0.79 18.14
C LEU A 62 -10.05 0.32 17.09
N GLN A 63 -8.91 0.94 16.76
CA GLN A 63 -8.78 1.85 15.62
C GLN A 63 -7.68 1.33 14.67
N LEU A 64 -8.07 0.92 13.47
CA LEU A 64 -7.16 0.42 12.44
C LEU A 64 -6.69 1.54 11.51
N SER A 65 -5.38 1.63 11.33
CA SER A 65 -4.72 2.34 10.23
C SER A 65 -4.02 1.33 9.33
N TYR A 66 -3.71 1.67 8.08
CA TYR A 66 -3.10 0.73 7.13
C TYR A 66 -1.77 1.23 6.56
N ALA A 67 -0.81 0.32 6.39
CA ALA A 67 0.52 0.58 5.84
C ALA A 67 1.13 -0.68 5.18
N GLY A 68 2.21 -0.50 4.42
CA GLY A 68 3.12 -1.59 4.05
C GLY A 68 4.15 -1.85 5.15
N THR A 69 4.75 -3.04 5.21
CA THR A 69 5.61 -3.46 6.35
C THR A 69 6.83 -2.57 6.57
N LEU A 70 7.44 -2.05 5.50
CA LEU A 70 8.58 -1.13 5.61
C LEU A 70 8.11 0.26 6.09
N ASP A 71 6.94 0.70 5.64
CA ASP A 71 6.29 1.94 6.07
C ASP A 71 5.86 1.90 7.55
N MET A 72 5.33 0.77 8.02
CA MET A 72 4.98 0.58 9.43
C MET A 72 6.14 0.89 10.36
N VAL A 73 7.32 0.36 10.03
CA VAL A 73 8.53 0.56 10.82
C VAL A 73 9.00 2.01 10.74
N GLU A 74 8.97 2.64 9.55
CA GLU A 74 9.36 4.05 9.43
C GLU A 74 8.44 4.97 10.24
N ARG A 75 7.12 4.78 10.14
CA ARG A 75 6.14 5.62 10.85
C ARG A 75 6.30 5.55 12.36
N VAL A 76 6.49 4.34 12.90
CA VAL A 76 6.76 4.14 14.33
C VAL A 76 8.13 4.72 14.72
N ASN A 77 9.19 4.49 13.94
CA ASN A 77 10.52 5.06 14.21
C ASN A 77 10.57 6.58 14.05
N GLY A 78 9.70 7.15 13.22
CA GLY A 78 9.50 8.60 13.02
C GLY A 78 8.65 9.26 14.10
N GLY A 79 8.20 8.52 15.11
CA GLY A 79 7.46 9.03 16.27
C GLY A 79 5.93 8.99 16.15
N GLU A 80 5.36 8.36 15.13
CA GLU A 80 3.91 8.21 15.03
C GLU A 80 3.37 7.22 16.08
N ALA A 81 2.43 7.68 16.90
CA ALA A 81 2.09 7.03 18.17
C ALA A 81 1.01 5.93 18.05
N PHE A 82 1.43 4.73 17.62
CA PHE A 82 0.59 3.52 17.67
C PHE A 82 0.75 2.73 18.98
N ASP A 83 -0.27 1.97 19.37
CA ASP A 83 -0.20 1.05 20.51
C ASP A 83 0.35 -0.31 20.09
N ALA A 84 0.01 -0.77 18.89
CA ALA A 84 0.56 -1.99 18.30
C ALA A 84 0.71 -1.86 16.77
N ILE A 85 1.47 -2.78 16.18
CA ILE A 85 1.44 -3.03 14.73
C ILE A 85 0.93 -4.44 14.44
N LEU A 86 0.32 -4.64 13.28
CA LEU A 86 -0.13 -5.93 12.76
C LEU A 86 0.42 -6.11 11.33
N PRO A 87 1.75 -6.31 11.17
CA PRO A 87 2.37 -6.62 9.89
C PRO A 87 1.96 -8.02 9.42
N PRO A 88 2.09 -8.34 8.12
CA PRO A 88 1.88 -9.70 7.63
C PRO A 88 2.96 -10.68 8.12
N ASN A 89 4.19 -10.21 8.34
CA ASN A 89 5.27 -11.00 8.91
C ASN A 89 6.07 -10.16 9.93
N GLY A 90 6.35 -10.73 11.09
CA GLY A 90 7.01 -10.03 12.20
C GLY A 90 8.54 -9.91 12.11
N ALA A 91 9.20 -10.58 11.17
CA ALA A 91 10.66 -10.65 11.11
C ALA A 91 11.32 -9.29 10.85
N TYR A 92 10.95 -8.59 9.77
CA TYR A 92 11.51 -7.27 9.46
C TYR A 92 11.24 -6.24 10.58
N PRO A 93 10.02 -6.06 11.11
CA PRO A 93 9.78 -5.15 12.23
C PRO A 93 10.54 -5.51 13.51
N ALA A 94 10.74 -6.80 13.81
CA ALA A 94 11.53 -7.22 14.96
C ALA A 94 13.03 -6.87 14.86
N LEU A 95 13.54 -6.62 13.64
CA LEU A 95 14.91 -6.20 13.37
C LEU A 95 15.06 -4.68 13.23
N ALA A 96 14.08 -4.02 12.59
CA ALA A 96 14.20 -2.65 12.11
C ALA A 96 13.49 -1.58 12.98
N LEU A 97 12.64 -1.97 13.94
CA LEU A 97 12.08 -1.03 14.91
C LEU A 97 13.15 -0.54 15.89
N ALA A 98 13.19 0.78 16.13
CA ALA A 98 14.13 1.41 17.06
C ALA A 98 13.92 0.97 18.52
N ALA A 99 12.67 0.65 18.88
CA ALA A 99 12.31 0.00 20.13
C ALA A 99 11.71 -1.39 19.86
N LYS A 100 12.18 -2.41 20.59
CA LYS A 100 11.65 -3.77 20.45
C LYS A 100 10.19 -3.82 20.94
N PRO A 101 9.28 -4.52 20.23
CA PRO A 101 7.93 -4.75 20.72
C PRO A 101 7.92 -5.45 22.09
N VAL A 102 7.04 -4.96 22.97
CA VAL A 102 6.85 -5.42 24.35
C VAL A 102 6.25 -6.83 24.40
N ALA A 103 5.38 -7.16 23.45
CA ALA A 103 4.76 -8.47 23.28
C ALA A 103 4.56 -8.76 21.78
N ARG A 104 4.47 -10.03 21.40
CA ARG A 104 4.16 -10.48 20.03
C ARG A 104 3.30 -11.73 20.07
N GLU A 105 2.24 -11.78 19.28
CA GLU A 105 1.34 -12.94 19.23
C GLU A 105 0.86 -13.21 17.80
N LYS A 106 1.15 -14.41 17.27
CA LYS A 106 0.65 -14.86 15.97
C LYS A 106 -0.85 -15.15 16.06
N LEU A 107 -1.63 -14.63 15.12
CA LEU A 107 -3.10 -14.65 15.19
C LEU A 107 -3.75 -15.65 14.24
N PHE A 108 -3.27 -15.67 13.00
CA PHE A 108 -3.74 -16.48 11.87
C PHE A 108 -2.69 -16.34 10.74
N TYR A 109 -2.80 -17.11 9.66
CA TYR A 109 -1.79 -17.06 8.60
C TYR A 109 -2.35 -17.18 7.18
N SER A 110 -1.52 -16.78 6.21
CA SER A 110 -1.78 -16.94 4.78
C SER A 110 -0.46 -17.08 4.02
N ARG A 111 -0.35 -18.12 3.21
CA ARG A 111 0.85 -18.39 2.39
C ARG A 111 0.96 -17.41 1.24
N VAL A 112 2.18 -16.98 0.90
CA VAL A 112 2.45 -16.42 -0.43
C VAL A 112 2.34 -17.55 -1.45
N ALA A 113 1.58 -17.30 -2.51
CA ALA A 113 1.30 -18.25 -3.58
C ALA A 113 1.45 -17.59 -4.95
N LEU A 114 1.61 -18.41 -5.99
CA LEU A 114 1.46 -17.99 -7.37
C LEU A 114 0.07 -18.41 -7.84
N GLY A 115 -0.86 -17.47 -8.01
CA GLY A 115 -2.12 -17.72 -8.68
C GLY A 115 -1.91 -17.76 -10.20
N VAL A 116 -2.15 -18.88 -10.86
CA VAL A 116 -1.91 -19.07 -12.32
C VAL A 116 -3.23 -19.37 -13.04
N LYS A 117 -3.46 -18.76 -14.20
CA LYS A 117 -4.64 -19.10 -15.03
C LYS A 117 -4.60 -20.55 -15.49
N PRO A 118 -5.71 -21.32 -15.47
CA PRO A 118 -5.74 -22.73 -15.83
C PRO A 118 -5.10 -23.09 -17.18
N ALA A 119 -5.31 -22.28 -18.22
CA ALA A 119 -4.71 -22.51 -19.54
C ALA A 119 -3.17 -22.44 -19.52
N VAL A 120 -2.63 -21.52 -18.72
CA VAL A 120 -1.17 -21.31 -18.54
C VAL A 120 -0.59 -22.41 -17.66
N LEU A 121 -1.31 -22.80 -16.61
CA LEU A 121 -0.97 -23.92 -15.73
C LEU A 121 -0.85 -25.24 -16.50
N GLN A 122 -1.78 -25.50 -17.43
CA GLN A 122 -1.72 -26.66 -18.33
C GLN A 122 -0.58 -26.55 -19.33
N LYS A 123 -0.41 -25.40 -20.00
CA LYS A 123 0.66 -25.16 -20.98
C LYS A 123 2.07 -25.35 -20.40
N LEU A 124 2.27 -25.00 -19.13
CA LEU A 124 3.55 -25.15 -18.42
C LEU A 124 3.72 -26.52 -17.74
N GLY A 125 2.69 -27.39 -17.78
CA GLY A 125 2.71 -28.71 -17.14
C GLY A 125 2.54 -28.69 -15.61
N TRP A 126 2.30 -27.51 -15.01
CA TRP A 126 2.29 -27.29 -13.57
C TRP A 126 1.04 -27.81 -12.85
N ALA A 127 0.01 -28.24 -13.60
CA ALA A 127 -1.21 -28.80 -13.04
C ALA A 127 -0.99 -30.14 -12.32
N ASN A 128 0.00 -30.93 -12.76
CA ASN A 128 0.30 -32.26 -12.22
C ASN A 128 1.56 -32.28 -11.33
N ALA A 129 2.46 -31.31 -11.49
CA ALA A 129 3.71 -31.21 -10.77
C ALA A 129 3.99 -29.73 -10.44
N PRO A 130 3.89 -29.31 -9.16
CA PRO A 130 4.17 -27.94 -8.79
C PRO A 130 5.62 -27.53 -9.13
N PRO A 131 5.83 -26.33 -9.69
CA PRO A 131 7.14 -25.85 -10.13
C PRO A 131 8.09 -25.61 -8.96
N THR A 132 9.38 -25.45 -9.25
CA THR A 132 10.32 -24.71 -8.39
C THR A 132 10.25 -23.20 -8.67
N TRP A 133 10.80 -22.37 -7.79
CA TRP A 133 11.08 -20.96 -8.13
C TRP A 133 12.02 -20.83 -9.33
N ALA A 134 12.94 -21.77 -9.54
CA ALA A 134 13.79 -21.81 -10.73
C ALA A 134 12.99 -22.14 -12.02
N ASP A 135 11.96 -23.00 -11.95
CA ASP A 135 11.04 -23.25 -13.06
C ASP A 135 10.23 -22.00 -13.41
N ILE A 136 9.73 -21.28 -12.39
CA ILE A 136 9.02 -20.00 -12.57
C ILE A 136 9.95 -18.95 -13.20
N ALA A 137 11.19 -18.83 -12.71
CA ALA A 137 12.18 -17.90 -13.27
C ALA A 137 12.56 -18.23 -14.72
N ARG A 138 12.59 -19.51 -15.10
CA ARG A 138 12.80 -19.93 -16.50
C ARG A 138 11.61 -19.59 -17.39
N ALA A 139 10.38 -19.88 -16.95
CA ALA A 139 9.17 -19.53 -17.70
C ALA A 139 9.04 -18.00 -17.90
N ALA A 140 9.35 -17.23 -16.86
CA ALA A 140 9.41 -15.76 -16.92
C ALA A 140 10.47 -15.26 -17.91
N ALA A 141 11.70 -15.76 -17.83
CA ALA A 141 12.79 -15.36 -18.73
C ALA A 141 12.57 -15.77 -20.21
N ALA A 142 11.82 -16.84 -20.44
CA ALA A 142 11.42 -17.30 -21.78
C ALA A 142 10.17 -16.57 -22.33
N GLY A 143 9.59 -15.61 -21.60
CA GLY A 143 8.37 -14.91 -21.99
C GLY A 143 7.11 -15.79 -21.97
N GLN A 144 7.17 -16.96 -21.32
CA GLN A 144 6.08 -17.92 -21.23
C GLN A 144 5.15 -17.67 -20.04
N LEU A 145 5.60 -16.86 -19.06
CA LEU A 145 4.83 -16.44 -17.91
C LEU A 145 5.03 -14.93 -17.65
N ARG A 146 3.97 -14.14 -17.84
CA ARG A 146 3.89 -12.76 -17.34
C ARG A 146 3.10 -12.77 -16.03
N TYR A 147 3.52 -12.03 -15.02
CA TYR A 147 2.83 -12.02 -13.73
C TYR A 147 2.76 -10.64 -13.08
N GLY A 148 1.77 -10.47 -12.20
CA GLY A 148 1.71 -9.37 -11.27
C GLY A 148 2.41 -9.70 -9.96
N MET A 149 3.18 -8.76 -9.42
CA MET A 149 3.77 -8.84 -8.08
C MET A 149 3.90 -7.44 -7.49
N THR A 150 3.70 -7.28 -6.19
CA THR A 150 3.87 -5.99 -5.51
C THR A 150 5.33 -5.54 -5.51
N ASN A 151 5.59 -4.24 -5.32
CA ASN A 151 6.95 -3.75 -5.18
C ASN A 151 7.57 -4.31 -3.86
N PRO A 152 8.67 -5.09 -3.91
CA PRO A 152 9.35 -5.64 -2.73
C PRO A 152 9.81 -4.60 -1.71
N THR A 153 10.01 -3.34 -2.13
CA THR A 153 10.48 -2.26 -1.25
C THR A 153 9.34 -1.56 -0.48
N THR A 154 8.08 -1.88 -0.77
CA THR A 154 6.91 -1.33 -0.07
C THR A 154 6.01 -2.40 0.53
N SER A 155 5.97 -3.60 -0.06
CA SER A 155 5.00 -4.66 0.29
C SER A 155 5.65 -5.99 0.67
N ASN A 156 5.11 -6.61 1.72
CA ASN A 156 5.61 -7.89 2.23
C ASN A 156 5.43 -9.05 1.23
N THR A 157 4.42 -9.04 0.36
CA THR A 157 4.22 -10.11 -0.64
C THR A 157 5.37 -10.18 -1.64
N GLY A 158 5.73 -9.06 -2.27
CA GLY A 158 6.84 -8.97 -3.20
C GLY A 158 8.19 -9.22 -2.53
N MET A 159 8.37 -8.71 -1.31
CA MET A 159 9.55 -8.97 -0.49
C MET A 159 9.71 -10.46 -0.17
N SER A 160 8.65 -11.10 0.30
CA SER A 160 8.61 -12.53 0.63
C SER A 160 8.82 -13.42 -0.61
N ALA A 161 8.24 -13.06 -1.76
CA ALA A 161 8.47 -13.79 -3.01
C ALA A 161 9.92 -13.63 -3.51
N LEU A 162 10.49 -12.43 -3.42
CA LEU A 162 11.87 -12.18 -3.82
C LEU A 162 12.87 -12.94 -2.92
N PHE A 163 12.62 -13.01 -1.62
CA PHE A 163 13.39 -13.85 -0.69
C PHE A 163 13.18 -15.34 -0.95
N ALA A 164 11.95 -15.79 -1.25
CA ALA A 164 11.69 -17.19 -1.58
C ALA A 164 12.49 -17.62 -2.83
N VAL A 165 12.50 -16.80 -3.89
CA VAL A 165 13.34 -17.03 -5.08
C VAL A 165 14.84 -17.02 -4.73
N ALA A 166 15.31 -16.09 -3.89
CA ALA A 166 16.72 -16.00 -3.52
C ALA A 166 17.19 -17.23 -2.70
N SER A 167 16.43 -17.62 -1.68
CA SER A 167 16.68 -18.78 -0.83
C SER A 167 16.63 -20.08 -1.64
N ALA A 168 15.59 -20.29 -2.45
CA ALA A 168 15.47 -21.44 -3.32
C ALA A 168 16.59 -21.52 -4.36
N ALA A 169 16.98 -20.40 -4.96
CA ALA A 169 18.12 -20.34 -5.88
C ALA A 169 19.44 -20.70 -5.19
N ALA A 170 19.62 -20.33 -3.92
CA ALA A 170 20.76 -20.73 -3.09
C ALA A 170 20.70 -22.20 -2.63
N GLY A 171 19.56 -22.88 -2.75
CA GLY A 171 19.34 -24.22 -2.20
C GLY A 171 19.18 -24.21 -0.68
N LYS A 172 18.74 -23.09 -0.11
CA LYS A 172 18.59 -22.86 1.33
C LYS A 172 17.12 -22.70 1.74
N THR A 173 16.76 -23.27 2.88
CA THR A 173 15.49 -23.03 3.57
C THR A 173 15.60 -21.93 4.64
N GLU A 174 16.81 -21.69 5.15
CA GLU A 174 17.12 -20.72 6.22
C GLU A 174 18.53 -20.13 6.06
N ASP A 175 18.87 -19.12 6.86
CA ASP A 175 20.19 -18.49 6.96
C ASP A 175 20.89 -18.14 5.63
N LEU A 176 20.11 -17.68 4.64
CA LEU A 176 20.61 -17.05 3.42
C LEU A 176 21.56 -15.89 3.78
N SER A 177 22.73 -15.84 3.15
CA SER A 177 23.68 -14.71 3.26
C SER A 177 23.73 -13.90 1.96
N ALA A 178 24.26 -12.67 2.04
CA ALA A 178 24.35 -11.78 0.88
C ALA A 178 25.23 -12.32 -0.27
N GLN A 179 26.22 -13.16 0.04
CA GLN A 179 27.13 -13.75 -0.95
C GLN A 179 26.49 -14.88 -1.76
N GLU A 180 25.40 -15.46 -1.28
CA GLU A 180 24.70 -16.60 -1.90
C GLU A 180 23.56 -16.18 -2.83
N ILE A 181 23.30 -14.87 -2.93
CA ILE A 181 22.25 -14.29 -3.77
C ILE A 181 22.61 -14.46 -5.24
N LYS A 182 21.92 -15.37 -5.94
CA LYS A 182 22.10 -15.59 -7.39
C LYS A 182 21.31 -14.57 -8.21
N SER A 183 21.91 -13.41 -8.44
CA SER A 183 21.30 -12.28 -9.16
C SER A 183 20.68 -12.63 -10.51
N ASP A 184 21.26 -13.57 -11.27
CA ASP A 184 20.70 -14.00 -12.56
C ASP A 184 19.35 -14.71 -12.44
N VAL A 185 19.11 -15.46 -11.36
CA VAL A 185 17.81 -16.12 -11.12
C VAL A 185 16.76 -15.08 -10.78
N LEU A 186 17.10 -14.11 -9.92
CA LEU A 186 16.24 -12.97 -9.60
C LEU A 186 15.94 -12.13 -10.85
N LYS A 187 16.94 -11.87 -11.69
CA LYS A 187 16.78 -11.16 -12.97
C LYS A 187 15.82 -11.89 -13.92
N ASN A 188 15.97 -13.22 -14.01
CA ASN A 188 15.14 -14.06 -14.86
C ASN A 188 13.70 -14.16 -14.37
N PHE A 189 13.48 -14.25 -13.05
CA PHE A 189 12.16 -14.10 -12.44
C PHE A 189 11.55 -12.75 -12.80
N LEU A 190 12.23 -11.65 -12.49
CA LEU A 190 11.71 -10.28 -12.64
C LEU A 190 11.41 -9.85 -14.08
N LYS A 191 11.97 -10.51 -15.11
CA LYS A 191 11.54 -10.33 -16.52
C LYS A 191 10.05 -10.62 -16.73
N GLY A 192 9.48 -11.55 -15.96
CA GLY A 192 8.06 -11.88 -16.01
C GLY A 192 7.16 -10.84 -15.33
N GLN A 193 7.71 -9.95 -14.49
CA GLN A 193 6.90 -8.95 -13.79
C GLN A 193 6.44 -7.85 -14.76
N GLN A 194 5.15 -7.87 -15.09
CA GLN A 194 4.51 -6.89 -16.00
C GLN A 194 3.45 -6.04 -15.30
N LEU A 195 3.04 -6.41 -14.08
CA LEU A 195 2.13 -5.64 -13.24
C LEU A 195 2.73 -5.45 -11.84
N THR A 196 2.67 -4.23 -11.31
CA THR A 196 3.09 -3.92 -9.94
C THR A 196 2.16 -2.93 -9.25
N ALA A 197 2.21 -2.92 -7.92
CA ALA A 197 1.45 -2.04 -7.04
C ALA A 197 2.08 -2.00 -5.64
N GLY A 198 1.81 -0.92 -4.89
CA GLY A 198 2.39 -0.69 -3.58
C GLY A 198 1.92 -1.63 -2.47
N SER A 199 0.82 -2.38 -2.65
CA SER A 199 0.35 -3.39 -1.69
C SER A 199 -0.47 -4.52 -2.31
N SER A 200 -0.63 -5.61 -1.57
CA SER A 200 -1.28 -6.87 -1.97
C SER A 200 -2.72 -6.70 -2.47
N GLY A 201 -3.54 -5.90 -1.78
CA GLY A 201 -4.92 -5.61 -2.19
C GLY A 201 -4.98 -4.78 -3.47
N TRP A 202 -4.17 -3.72 -3.54
CA TRP A 202 -4.09 -2.85 -4.73
C TRP A 202 -3.61 -3.60 -5.99
N LEU A 203 -2.75 -4.60 -5.83
CA LEU A 203 -2.33 -5.46 -6.93
C LEU A 203 -3.48 -6.35 -7.44
N ALA A 204 -4.31 -6.87 -6.53
CA ALA A 204 -5.48 -7.68 -6.87
C ALA A 204 -6.54 -6.84 -7.62
N GLU A 205 -6.82 -5.62 -7.16
CA GLU A 205 -7.68 -4.68 -7.90
C GLU A 205 -7.13 -4.31 -9.28
N ALA A 206 -5.82 -4.06 -9.39
CA ALA A 206 -5.19 -3.75 -10.66
C ALA A 206 -5.25 -4.94 -11.64
N PHE A 207 -5.16 -6.17 -11.13
CA PHE A 207 -5.41 -7.39 -11.90
C PHE A 207 -6.89 -7.50 -12.29
N ALA A 208 -7.84 -7.18 -11.42
CA ALA A 208 -9.28 -7.22 -11.73
C ALA A 208 -9.67 -6.23 -12.85
N ARG A 209 -9.02 -5.06 -12.92
CA ARG A 209 -9.28 -4.04 -13.95
C ARG A 209 -8.80 -4.42 -15.35
N ASP A 210 -7.68 -5.15 -15.45
CA ASP A 210 -7.22 -5.76 -16.70
C ASP A 210 -6.59 -7.13 -16.42
N PRO A 211 -7.40 -8.20 -16.34
CA PRO A 211 -6.88 -9.53 -16.09
C PRO A 211 -6.08 -10.05 -17.30
N SER A 212 -6.23 -9.46 -18.50
CA SER A 212 -5.55 -9.90 -19.71
C SER A 212 -4.06 -9.51 -19.75
N ALA A 213 -3.68 -8.45 -19.02
CA ALA A 213 -2.32 -7.92 -18.94
C ALA A 213 -1.27 -8.97 -18.52
N VAL A 214 -1.64 -9.91 -17.65
CA VAL A 214 -0.74 -10.91 -17.05
C VAL A 214 -1.37 -12.29 -16.97
N ASP A 215 -0.53 -13.32 -16.90
CA ASP A 215 -0.88 -14.73 -16.93
C ASP A 215 -1.01 -15.35 -15.52
N ALA A 216 -0.40 -14.69 -14.51
CA ALA A 216 -0.41 -15.09 -13.12
C ALA A 216 -0.30 -13.90 -12.14
N LEU A 217 -0.44 -14.17 -10.84
CA LEU A 217 -0.40 -13.19 -9.76
C LEU A 217 0.34 -13.77 -8.53
N VAL A 218 1.43 -13.14 -8.11
CA VAL A 218 2.13 -13.45 -6.86
C VAL A 218 1.49 -12.64 -5.73
N ASN A 219 0.79 -13.32 -4.82
CA ASN A 219 0.04 -12.68 -3.73
C ASN A 219 -0.23 -13.69 -2.59
N TYR A 220 -0.93 -13.29 -1.54
CA TYR A 220 -1.42 -14.24 -0.53
C TYR A 220 -2.52 -15.14 -1.11
N GLU A 221 -2.54 -16.42 -0.72
CA GLU A 221 -3.60 -17.38 -1.09
C GLU A 221 -5.00 -16.83 -0.77
N ALA A 222 -5.16 -16.14 0.36
CA ALA A 222 -6.41 -15.54 0.77
C ALA A 222 -6.87 -14.43 -0.18
N VAL A 223 -5.94 -13.58 -0.62
CA VAL A 223 -6.25 -12.47 -1.55
C VAL A 223 -6.61 -13.00 -2.94
N ILE A 224 -5.94 -14.04 -3.42
CA ILE A 224 -6.25 -14.70 -4.70
C ILE A 224 -7.66 -15.34 -4.64
N LEU A 225 -8.01 -16.01 -3.55
CA LEU A 225 -9.32 -16.63 -3.38
C LEU A 225 -10.47 -15.60 -3.24
N ARG A 226 -10.23 -14.45 -2.59
CA ARG A 226 -11.22 -13.34 -2.55
C ARG A 226 -11.33 -12.58 -3.89
N LEU A 227 -10.28 -12.60 -4.71
CA LEU A 227 -10.26 -12.02 -6.05
C LEU A 227 -11.03 -12.89 -7.07
N ASN A 228 -10.87 -14.21 -7.05
CA ASN A 228 -11.44 -15.12 -8.06
C ASN A 228 -12.94 -14.93 -8.37
N PRO A 229 -13.85 -14.75 -7.39
CA PRO A 229 -15.28 -14.50 -7.65
C PRO A 229 -15.57 -13.23 -8.48
N GLN A 230 -14.63 -12.29 -8.52
CA GLN A 230 -14.73 -11.02 -9.26
C GLN A 230 -14.24 -11.16 -10.71
N LEU A 231 -13.67 -12.31 -11.08
CA LEU A 231 -13.05 -12.56 -12.37
C LEU A 231 -13.91 -13.47 -13.27
N PRO A 232 -13.89 -13.29 -14.61
CA PRO A 232 -14.38 -14.28 -15.56
C PRO A 232 -13.74 -15.66 -15.33
N LYS A 233 -14.48 -16.75 -15.54
CA LYS A 233 -14.05 -18.12 -15.19
C LYS A 233 -12.72 -18.55 -15.82
N ASP A 234 -12.43 -18.08 -17.03
CA ASP A 234 -11.19 -18.30 -17.77
C ASP A 234 -10.00 -17.47 -17.26
N GLN A 235 -10.28 -16.40 -16.52
CA GLN A 235 -9.30 -15.51 -15.89
C GLN A 235 -9.06 -15.84 -14.40
N GLN A 236 -9.90 -16.67 -13.78
CA GLN A 236 -9.72 -17.15 -12.40
C GLN A 236 -8.39 -17.90 -12.23
N LEU A 237 -7.79 -17.76 -11.06
CA LEU A 237 -6.44 -18.21 -10.76
C LEU A 237 -6.44 -19.47 -9.89
N ALA A 238 -5.75 -20.52 -10.35
CA ALA A 238 -5.44 -21.69 -9.55
C ALA A 238 -4.24 -21.42 -8.65
N LEU A 239 -4.31 -21.82 -7.37
CA LEU A 239 -3.21 -21.64 -6.41
C LEU A 239 -2.08 -22.63 -6.68
N VAL A 240 -0.88 -22.11 -6.92
CA VAL A 240 0.36 -22.87 -7.06
C VAL A 240 1.31 -22.52 -5.94
N TYR A 241 1.78 -23.54 -5.22
CA TYR A 241 2.86 -23.45 -4.23
C TYR A 241 4.12 -24.08 -4.81
N PRO A 242 5.23 -23.34 -4.96
CA PRO A 242 6.49 -23.91 -5.37
C PRO A 242 6.95 -25.03 -4.44
N ARG A 243 7.42 -26.15 -5.00
CA ARG A 243 7.81 -27.37 -4.25
C ARG A 243 9.08 -27.20 -3.42
N ASP A 244 9.88 -26.20 -3.75
CA ASP A 244 11.06 -25.71 -3.01
C ASP A 244 10.70 -24.66 -1.94
N GLY A 245 9.40 -24.33 -1.81
CA GLY A 245 8.81 -23.71 -0.62
C GLY A 245 8.36 -22.27 -0.78
N VAL A 246 7.63 -21.77 0.22
CA VAL A 246 7.08 -20.41 0.27
C VAL A 246 7.34 -19.75 1.61
N ILE A 247 7.25 -18.42 1.65
CA ILE A 247 7.24 -17.68 2.91
C ILE A 247 5.78 -17.41 3.30
N THR A 248 5.44 -17.73 4.54
CA THR A 248 4.12 -17.47 5.13
C THR A 248 4.04 -16.10 5.78
N ALA A 249 2.90 -15.41 5.58
CA ALA A 249 2.50 -14.30 6.43
C ALA A 249 1.74 -14.84 7.65
N ASP A 250 2.26 -14.60 8.85
CA ASP A 250 1.79 -15.14 10.13
C ASP A 250 1.10 -14.11 11.04
N TYR A 251 0.84 -12.91 10.49
CA TYR A 251 0.06 -11.81 11.05
C TYR A 251 0.21 -11.65 12.59
N PRO A 252 1.42 -11.39 13.10
CA PRO A 252 1.62 -11.19 14.52
C PRO A 252 1.12 -9.81 14.94
N LEU A 253 0.28 -9.74 15.97
CA LEU A 253 0.04 -8.48 16.68
C LEU A 253 1.27 -8.21 17.56
N MET A 254 1.91 -7.06 17.40
CA MET A 254 3.15 -6.69 18.07
C MET A 254 2.91 -5.42 18.89
N LEU A 255 2.88 -5.55 20.22
CA LEU A 255 2.63 -4.46 21.17
C LEU A 255 3.82 -3.51 21.22
N LEU A 256 3.60 -2.21 21.02
CA LEU A 256 4.64 -1.18 21.13
C LEU A 256 4.69 -0.54 22.52
N LYS A 257 3.55 -0.43 23.21
CA LYS A 257 3.42 0.30 24.48
C LYS A 257 3.04 -0.60 25.65
N ALA A 258 3.80 -0.55 26.73
CA ALA A 258 3.64 -1.45 27.87
C ALA A 258 2.37 -1.18 28.71
N ASP A 259 1.93 0.07 28.80
CA ASP A 259 0.69 0.47 29.47
C ASP A 259 -0.58 -0.05 28.77
N GLN A 260 -0.46 -0.42 27.49
CA GLN A 260 -1.56 -0.96 26.68
C GLN A 260 -1.65 -2.49 26.71
N ARG A 261 -0.89 -3.15 27.59
CA ARG A 261 -0.81 -4.62 27.69
C ARG A 261 -2.17 -5.30 27.95
N ALA A 262 -3.01 -4.72 28.80
CA ALA A 262 -4.33 -5.29 29.11
C ALA A 262 -5.26 -5.33 27.88
N ALA A 263 -5.28 -4.26 27.08
CA ALA A 263 -6.06 -4.20 25.84
C ALA A 263 -5.52 -5.19 24.79
N PHE A 264 -4.20 -5.33 24.70
CA PHE A 264 -3.54 -6.32 23.85
C PHE A 264 -3.92 -7.76 24.24
N ASP A 265 -3.78 -8.14 25.51
CA ASP A 265 -4.08 -9.51 25.96
C ASP A 265 -5.57 -9.86 25.74
N ALA A 266 -6.48 -8.91 26.03
CA ALA A 266 -7.91 -9.08 25.79
C ALA A 266 -8.25 -9.25 24.29
N LEU A 267 -7.63 -8.44 23.42
CA LEU A 267 -7.82 -8.54 21.97
C LEU A 267 -7.25 -9.85 21.39
N VAL A 268 -6.05 -10.25 21.82
CA VAL A 268 -5.44 -11.54 21.41
C VAL A 268 -6.32 -12.71 21.85
N ALA A 269 -6.86 -12.68 23.07
CA ALA A 269 -7.73 -13.74 23.56
C ALA A 269 -8.98 -13.92 22.69
N GLN A 270 -9.67 -12.82 22.31
CA GLN A 270 -10.83 -12.88 21.43
C GLN A 270 -10.48 -13.31 19.99
N ILE A 271 -9.35 -12.85 19.45
CA ILE A 271 -8.91 -13.25 18.11
C ILE A 271 -8.49 -14.73 18.06
N LYS A 272 -7.90 -15.27 19.13
CA LYS A 272 -7.56 -16.71 19.23
C LYS A 272 -8.75 -17.60 19.63
N ALA A 273 -9.87 -17.03 20.06
CA ALA A 273 -11.06 -17.79 20.43
C ALA A 273 -11.70 -18.49 19.20
N PRO A 274 -12.37 -19.64 19.38
CA PRO A 274 -13.04 -20.36 18.30
C PRO A 274 -14.04 -19.51 17.49
N ALA A 275 -14.68 -18.52 18.14
CA ALA A 275 -15.63 -17.62 17.49
C ALA A 275 -15.00 -16.77 16.36
N PHE A 276 -13.73 -16.38 16.50
CA PHE A 276 -12.99 -15.68 15.45
C PHE A 276 -12.23 -16.66 14.54
N GLN A 277 -11.60 -17.68 15.12
CA GLN A 277 -10.79 -18.65 14.38
C GLN A 277 -11.60 -19.53 13.41
N GLY A 278 -12.90 -19.73 13.66
CA GLY A 278 -13.81 -20.46 12.79
C GLY A 278 -14.31 -19.62 11.61
N GLU A 279 -15.61 -19.28 11.62
CA GLU A 279 -16.30 -18.72 10.46
C GLU A 279 -15.67 -17.44 9.89
N PRO A 280 -15.23 -16.44 10.70
CA PRO A 280 -14.62 -15.23 10.15
C PRO A 280 -13.33 -15.48 9.33
N LEU A 281 -12.42 -16.32 9.82
CA LEU A 281 -11.22 -16.70 9.05
C LEU A 281 -11.58 -17.56 7.83
N ARG A 282 -12.56 -18.47 7.97
CA ARG A 282 -13.05 -19.31 6.89
C ARG A 282 -13.64 -18.49 5.74
N GLN A 283 -14.41 -17.44 6.04
CA GLN A 283 -14.93 -16.50 5.04
C GLN A 283 -13.82 -15.63 4.43
N ALA A 284 -12.84 -15.22 5.22
CA ALA A 284 -11.69 -14.45 4.75
C ALA A 284 -10.66 -15.28 3.95
N PHE A 285 -10.81 -16.60 3.86
CA PHE A 285 -9.79 -17.54 3.34
C PHE A 285 -8.44 -17.45 4.06
N LEU A 286 -8.45 -17.06 5.32
CA LEU A 286 -7.28 -17.07 6.20
C LEU A 286 -7.21 -18.42 6.92
N ARG A 287 -6.00 -18.90 7.22
CA ARG A 287 -5.80 -20.17 7.94
C ARG A 287 -5.77 -19.90 9.45
N PRO A 288 -6.55 -20.64 10.25
CA PRO A 288 -6.56 -20.47 11.70
C PRO A 288 -5.23 -20.90 12.33
N ALA A 289 -4.82 -20.20 13.39
CA ALA A 289 -3.76 -20.63 14.28
C ALA A 289 -4.24 -21.69 15.30
N ASN A 290 -5.56 -21.77 15.54
CA ASN A 290 -6.16 -22.84 16.33
C ASN A 290 -6.27 -24.14 15.49
N PRO A 291 -5.63 -25.26 15.90
CA PRO A 291 -5.67 -26.51 15.14
C PRO A 291 -7.06 -27.17 15.08
N ASP A 292 -7.96 -26.87 16.02
CA ASP A 292 -9.33 -27.41 16.04
C ASP A 292 -10.27 -26.68 15.06
N ALA A 293 -9.86 -25.51 14.57
CA ALA A 293 -10.66 -24.71 13.64
C ALA A 293 -10.40 -25.15 12.18
N GLN A 294 -11.48 -25.35 11.43
CA GLN A 294 -11.39 -25.77 10.03
C GLN A 294 -11.18 -24.57 9.09
N ALA A 295 -10.10 -24.62 8.31
CA ALA A 295 -9.87 -23.69 7.22
C ALA A 295 -10.91 -23.84 6.10
N ASN A 296 -11.01 -22.84 5.22
CA ASN A 296 -11.88 -22.92 4.04
C ASN A 296 -11.43 -24.07 3.11
N PRO A 297 -12.33 -24.94 2.61
CA PRO A 297 -11.95 -26.06 1.73
C PRO A 297 -11.36 -25.64 0.38
N ALA A 298 -11.48 -24.37 -0.04
CA ALA A 298 -10.77 -23.83 -1.20
C ALA A 298 -9.25 -23.63 -0.96
N LEU A 299 -8.79 -23.67 0.30
CA LEU A 299 -7.38 -23.63 0.66
C LEU A 299 -6.82 -25.06 0.63
N PRO A 300 -5.81 -25.36 -0.21
CA PRO A 300 -5.24 -26.71 -0.28
C PRO A 300 -4.70 -27.19 1.08
N ALA A 301 -5.05 -28.43 1.43
CA ALA A 301 -4.68 -29.07 2.70
C ALA A 301 -3.34 -29.84 2.62
N GLY A 302 -2.77 -29.99 1.42
CA GLY A 302 -1.47 -30.64 1.23
C GLY A 302 -0.34 -29.91 1.97
N ALA A 303 0.69 -30.65 2.36
CA ALA A 303 1.90 -30.08 2.93
C ALA A 303 2.58 -29.15 1.91
N VAL A 304 2.98 -27.96 2.37
CA VAL A 304 3.75 -26.98 1.59
C VAL A 304 5.06 -26.77 2.34
N ALA A 305 6.18 -26.79 1.62
CA ALA A 305 7.48 -26.46 2.21
C ALA A 305 7.51 -24.98 2.61
N GLU A 306 8.00 -24.68 3.82
CA GLU A 306 8.08 -23.33 4.34
C GLU A 306 9.55 -22.86 4.30
N LEU A 307 9.77 -21.63 3.86
CA LEU A 307 11.07 -20.95 3.83
C LEU A 307 11.11 -19.92 4.97
N ALA A 308 12.26 -19.80 5.63
CA ALA A 308 12.46 -18.79 6.64
C ALA A 308 12.54 -17.38 6.00
N PHE A 309 11.88 -16.41 6.62
CA PHE A 309 12.11 -15.00 6.32
C PHE A 309 13.52 -14.60 6.80
N PRO A 310 14.32 -13.84 6.03
CA PRO A 310 15.68 -13.45 6.45
C PRO A 310 15.72 -12.78 7.82
N ASN A 311 16.61 -13.29 8.67
CA ASN A 311 16.80 -12.86 10.07
C ASN A 311 17.90 -11.79 10.26
N ARG A 312 18.46 -11.26 9.16
CA ARG A 312 19.57 -10.30 9.15
C ARG A 312 19.27 -9.11 8.23
N LEU A 313 19.44 -7.89 8.75
CA LEU A 313 19.21 -6.67 7.97
C LEU A 313 20.14 -6.58 6.76
N GLU A 314 21.41 -6.99 6.86
CA GLU A 314 22.33 -6.92 5.72
C GLU A 314 21.88 -7.78 4.52
N VAL A 315 21.14 -8.86 4.76
CA VAL A 315 20.60 -9.75 3.71
C VAL A 315 19.35 -9.14 3.07
N ILE A 316 18.48 -8.57 3.90
CA ILE A 316 17.28 -7.84 3.45
C ILE A 316 17.70 -6.67 2.56
N ASP A 317 18.64 -5.87 3.04
CA ASP A 317 19.17 -4.70 2.34
C ASP A 317 19.88 -5.09 1.04
N ALA A 318 20.72 -6.15 1.03
CA ALA A 318 21.39 -6.61 -0.18
C ALA A 318 20.40 -7.03 -1.29
N VAL A 319 19.38 -7.82 -0.96
CA VAL A 319 18.35 -8.27 -1.92
C VAL A 319 17.51 -7.09 -2.42
N LEU A 320 17.07 -6.19 -1.53
CA LEU A 320 16.25 -5.04 -1.91
C LEU A 320 17.04 -4.00 -2.72
N MET A 321 18.34 -3.82 -2.46
CA MET A 321 19.20 -2.94 -3.26
C MET A 321 19.48 -3.53 -4.65
N ALA A 322 19.78 -4.83 -4.74
CA ALA A 322 19.93 -5.52 -6.02
C ALA A 322 18.64 -5.40 -6.87
N TYR A 323 17.48 -5.58 -6.24
CA TYR A 323 16.18 -5.34 -6.89
C TYR A 323 16.08 -3.92 -7.48
N GLN A 324 16.37 -2.88 -6.69
CA GLN A 324 16.16 -1.49 -7.09
C GLN A 324 17.12 -0.96 -8.15
N SER A 325 18.38 -1.39 -8.10
CA SER A 325 19.47 -0.88 -8.95
C SER A 325 19.58 -1.63 -10.26
N ASP A 326 19.68 -2.96 -10.20
CA ASP A 326 20.09 -3.80 -11.33
C ASP A 326 18.95 -4.60 -11.94
N LEU A 327 17.99 -5.05 -11.12
CA LEU A 327 17.07 -6.11 -11.55
C LEU A 327 15.68 -5.62 -11.99
N ARG A 328 15.11 -4.59 -11.34
CA ARG A 328 13.80 -4.06 -11.74
C ARG A 328 13.83 -3.39 -13.12
N ARG A 329 12.67 -3.29 -13.74
CA ARG A 329 12.49 -2.53 -14.99
C ARG A 329 12.82 -1.05 -14.73
N PRO A 330 13.59 -0.38 -15.62
CA PRO A 330 13.83 1.05 -15.48
C PRO A 330 12.52 1.83 -15.61
N ALA A 331 12.33 2.83 -14.75
CA ALA A 331 11.13 3.65 -14.74
C ALA A 331 11.36 5.05 -15.34
N THR A 332 10.32 5.60 -15.95
CA THR A 332 10.20 7.03 -16.29
C THR A 332 8.98 7.60 -15.59
N SER A 333 9.20 8.52 -14.65
CA SER A 333 8.15 9.16 -13.85
C SER A 333 7.96 10.61 -14.31
N ILE A 334 6.78 10.92 -14.85
CA ILE A 334 6.43 12.26 -15.32
C ILE A 334 5.53 12.92 -14.27
N PHE A 335 6.07 13.88 -13.53
CA PHE A 335 5.32 14.66 -12.55
C PHE A 335 4.73 15.90 -13.22
N VAL A 336 3.41 15.96 -13.27
CA VAL A 336 2.62 17.11 -13.71
C VAL A 336 2.22 17.86 -12.45
N LEU A 337 2.77 19.06 -12.27
CA LEU A 337 2.79 19.80 -11.02
C LEU A 337 1.90 21.03 -11.13
N ASP A 338 0.79 21.04 -10.40
CA ASP A 338 -0.05 22.22 -10.27
C ASP A 338 0.74 23.34 -9.60
N THR A 339 0.81 24.47 -10.29
CA THR A 339 1.41 25.72 -9.85
C THR A 339 0.41 26.87 -10.03
N SER A 340 -0.89 26.58 -10.02
CA SER A 340 -1.97 27.56 -10.09
C SER A 340 -2.04 28.43 -8.82
N GLY A 341 -2.83 29.50 -8.87
CA GLY A 341 -2.97 30.45 -7.76
C GLY A 341 -3.48 29.84 -6.43
N SER A 342 -4.22 28.73 -6.47
CA SER A 342 -4.67 28.00 -5.28
C SER A 342 -3.53 27.34 -4.50
N MET A 343 -2.44 26.96 -5.18
CA MET A 343 -1.27 26.34 -4.56
C MET A 343 -0.44 27.31 -3.69
N ARG A 344 -0.77 28.60 -3.61
CA ARG A 344 0.01 29.59 -2.84
C ARG A 344 0.12 29.25 -1.35
N GLY A 345 1.22 29.67 -0.74
CA GLY A 345 1.50 29.46 0.69
C GLY A 345 1.88 28.00 1.00
N GLN A 346 1.23 27.42 2.01
CA GLN A 346 1.61 26.10 2.55
C GLN A 346 1.52 24.98 1.50
N ARG A 347 0.56 25.04 0.56
CA ARG A 347 0.35 23.97 -0.43
C ARG A 347 1.55 23.78 -1.36
N LEU A 348 2.10 24.89 -1.87
CA LEU A 348 3.36 24.91 -2.63
C LEU A 348 4.53 24.48 -1.75
N ALA A 349 4.64 24.96 -0.51
CA ALA A 349 5.73 24.58 0.40
C ALA A 349 5.76 23.06 0.68
N ASP A 350 4.60 22.43 0.88
CA ASP A 350 4.46 20.99 1.08
C ASP A 350 4.85 20.22 -0.19
N MET A 351 4.44 20.68 -1.38
CA MET A 351 4.88 20.11 -2.66
C MET A 351 6.40 20.21 -2.85
N GLN A 352 6.99 21.37 -2.56
CA GLN A 352 8.43 21.59 -2.64
C GLN A 352 9.19 20.64 -1.70
N GLN A 353 8.74 20.53 -0.45
CA GLN A 353 9.35 19.63 0.53
C GLN A 353 9.20 18.15 0.13
N ALA A 354 8.07 17.76 -0.44
CA ALA A 354 7.85 16.40 -0.90
C ALA A 354 8.74 16.02 -2.10
N LEU A 355 8.93 16.93 -3.07
CA LEU A 355 9.89 16.75 -4.18
C LEU A 355 11.34 16.63 -3.66
N LYS A 356 11.72 17.44 -2.66
CA LYS A 356 13.04 17.34 -2.00
C LYS A 356 13.25 16.01 -1.29
N LEU A 357 12.22 15.48 -0.62
CA LEU A 357 12.28 14.15 0.02
C LEU A 357 12.41 13.03 -1.02
N LEU A 358 11.65 13.08 -2.12
CA LEU A 358 11.77 12.14 -3.24
C LEU A 358 13.11 12.20 -3.97
N SER A 359 13.73 13.38 -4.04
CA SER A 359 15.10 13.49 -4.54
C SER A 359 16.08 12.66 -3.70
N GLY A 360 15.77 12.34 -2.45
CA GLY A 360 16.69 11.63 -1.56
C GLY A 360 17.86 12.49 -1.08
N ALA A 361 17.82 13.81 -1.27
CA ALA A 361 18.77 14.76 -0.70
C ALA A 361 18.75 14.80 0.84
N GLN A 362 17.70 14.25 1.47
CA GLN A 362 17.50 14.18 2.93
C GLN A 362 17.26 12.72 3.42
N ALA A 363 17.59 11.70 2.62
CA ALA A 363 17.23 10.31 2.95
C ALA A 363 18.08 9.74 4.10
N GLY A 364 17.50 9.67 5.30
CA GLY A 364 18.12 9.08 6.49
C GLY A 364 17.63 7.65 6.82
N ALA A 365 16.38 7.33 6.49
CA ALA A 365 15.77 6.02 6.79
C ALA A 365 15.81 5.05 5.58
N ALA A 366 15.75 3.74 5.85
CA ALA A 366 15.83 2.69 4.82
C ALA A 366 14.72 2.81 3.75
N SER A 367 13.47 2.99 4.15
CA SER A 367 12.34 3.25 3.26
C SER A 367 12.46 4.56 2.46
N GLN A 368 13.11 5.60 2.99
CA GLN A 368 13.40 6.83 2.25
C GLN A 368 14.48 6.60 1.20
N ARG A 369 15.53 5.85 1.56
CA ARG A 369 16.55 5.37 0.60
C ARG A 369 15.91 4.54 -0.51
N TYR A 370 14.86 3.77 -0.22
CA TYR A 370 14.16 2.93 -1.19
C TYR A 370 13.08 3.65 -2.02
N ALA A 371 12.48 4.72 -1.50
CA ALA A 371 11.57 5.58 -2.24
C ALA A 371 12.29 6.60 -3.14
N ALA A 372 13.52 7.01 -2.78
CA ALA A 372 14.33 7.96 -3.54
C ALA A 372 14.56 7.50 -4.99
N PHE A 373 14.91 8.45 -5.87
CA PHE A 373 15.29 8.11 -7.23
C PHE A 373 16.62 7.34 -7.29
N GLN A 374 16.61 6.28 -8.10
CA GLN A 374 17.67 5.28 -8.27
C GLN A 374 18.30 5.39 -9.66
N ALA A 375 19.45 4.72 -9.85
CA ALA A 375 20.07 4.63 -11.17
C ALA A 375 19.11 3.98 -12.20
N ARG A 376 19.29 4.36 -13.47
CA ARG A 376 18.49 3.99 -14.66
C ARG A 376 17.10 4.63 -14.73
N GLU A 377 16.67 5.39 -13.72
CA GLU A 377 15.41 6.14 -13.79
C GLU A 377 15.51 7.42 -14.63
N ARG A 378 14.36 7.87 -15.13
CA ARG A 378 14.17 9.20 -15.73
C ARG A 378 13.04 9.90 -15.00
N VAL A 379 13.23 11.17 -14.70
CA VAL A 379 12.20 12.04 -14.11
C VAL A 379 11.93 13.16 -15.11
N THR A 380 10.65 13.45 -15.35
CA THR A 380 10.24 14.65 -16.08
C THR A 380 9.34 15.48 -15.19
N LEU A 381 9.66 16.76 -15.02
CA LEU A 381 8.88 17.70 -14.22
C LEU A 381 8.20 18.70 -15.17
N ILE A 382 6.88 18.83 -15.07
CA ILE A 382 6.05 19.69 -15.93
C ILE A 382 5.18 20.57 -15.02
N PRO A 383 5.51 21.85 -14.79
CA PRO A 383 4.67 22.75 -14.03
C PRO A 383 3.51 23.24 -14.92
N PHE A 384 2.34 23.54 -14.35
CA PHE A 384 1.24 24.14 -15.10
C PHE A 384 0.45 25.16 -14.27
N TRP A 385 -0.15 26.12 -14.98
CA TRP A 385 -1.05 27.14 -14.46
C TRP A 385 -2.14 27.42 -15.51
N ASP A 386 -2.34 28.66 -15.97
CA ASP A 386 -3.13 28.99 -17.18
C ASP A 386 -2.60 28.31 -18.44
N THR A 387 -1.32 27.93 -18.45
CA THR A 387 -0.66 27.24 -19.56
C THR A 387 0.26 26.14 -19.03
N VAL A 388 0.72 25.26 -19.92
CA VAL A 388 1.68 24.20 -19.58
C VAL A 388 3.10 24.75 -19.69
N GLY A 389 3.85 24.68 -18.59
CA GLY A 389 5.24 25.09 -18.52
C GLY A 389 6.19 24.18 -19.30
N LYS A 390 7.44 24.61 -19.45
CA LYS A 390 8.47 23.86 -20.16
C LYS A 390 8.87 22.60 -19.37
N PRO A 391 8.79 21.38 -19.95
CA PRO A 391 9.26 20.16 -19.30
C PRO A 391 10.76 20.22 -18.97
N VAL A 392 11.12 19.77 -17.77
CA VAL A 392 12.50 19.55 -17.34
C VAL A 392 12.75 18.05 -17.22
N HIS A 393 13.72 17.53 -17.98
CA HIS A 393 14.08 16.11 -18.00
C HIS A 393 15.37 15.86 -17.22
N ILE A 394 15.33 14.95 -16.26
CA ILE A 394 16.45 14.59 -15.37
C ILE A 394 16.66 13.07 -15.47
N ALA A 395 17.84 12.65 -15.93
CA ALA A 395 18.23 11.25 -15.97
C ALA A 395 19.05 10.89 -14.72
N PHE A 396 18.82 9.70 -14.18
CA PHE A 396 19.60 9.15 -13.07
C PHE A 396 20.52 8.06 -13.62
N THR A 397 21.81 8.35 -13.74
CA THR A 397 22.86 7.35 -13.99
C THR A 397 23.63 7.10 -12.69
N PRO A 398 24.38 5.98 -12.55
CA PRO A 398 25.21 5.74 -11.36
C PRO A 398 26.11 6.93 -11.01
N ASP A 399 26.73 7.54 -12.03
CA ASP A 399 27.70 8.64 -11.86
C ASP A 399 27.02 9.99 -11.59
N THR A 400 25.79 10.21 -12.08
CA THR A 400 25.08 11.48 -11.93
C THR A 400 24.14 11.54 -10.73
N LEU A 401 23.96 10.46 -9.94
CA LEU A 401 22.95 10.40 -8.87
C LEU A 401 22.91 11.67 -8.01
N ALA A 402 24.01 12.05 -7.36
CA ALA A 402 24.05 13.21 -6.47
C ALA A 402 23.71 14.54 -7.19
N GLN A 403 24.11 14.69 -8.46
CA GLN A 403 23.79 15.86 -9.28
C GLN A 403 22.30 15.89 -9.66
N SER A 404 21.75 14.78 -10.16
CA SER A 404 20.34 14.64 -10.53
C SER A 404 19.41 14.85 -9.33
N ARG A 405 19.81 14.42 -8.13
CA ARG A 405 19.10 14.70 -6.88
C ARG A 405 19.08 16.18 -6.55
N ARG A 406 20.22 16.87 -6.67
CA ARG A 406 20.31 18.32 -6.48
C ARG A 406 19.45 19.09 -7.49
N GLN A 407 19.46 18.69 -8.77
CA GLN A 407 18.61 19.30 -9.81
C GLN A 407 17.11 19.24 -9.47
N ILE A 408 16.61 18.17 -8.86
CA ILE A 408 15.21 18.11 -8.39
C ILE A 408 14.97 19.07 -7.22
N ALA A 409 15.91 19.15 -6.26
CA ALA A 409 15.79 20.07 -5.12
C ALA A 409 15.81 21.55 -5.57
N ASP A 410 16.78 21.92 -6.42
CA ASP A 410 16.93 23.26 -6.97
C ASP A 410 15.71 23.65 -7.84
N TYR A 411 15.15 22.71 -8.60
CA TYR A 411 13.92 22.92 -9.37
C TYR A 411 12.71 23.14 -8.45
N ALA A 412 12.58 22.35 -7.37
CA ALA A 412 11.51 22.52 -6.40
C ALA A 412 11.54 23.94 -5.79
N ASP A 413 12.71 24.42 -5.37
CA ASP A 413 12.89 25.78 -4.83
C ASP A 413 12.53 26.91 -5.81
N GLN A 414 12.52 26.64 -7.12
CA GLN A 414 12.17 27.61 -8.16
C GLN A 414 10.67 27.65 -8.50
N LEU A 415 9.87 26.68 -8.03
CA LEU A 415 8.43 26.65 -8.27
C LEU A 415 7.73 27.87 -7.63
N LYS A 416 6.79 28.48 -8.36
CA LYS A 416 5.99 29.63 -7.93
C LYS A 416 4.55 29.44 -8.35
N ALA A 417 3.62 29.78 -7.47
CA ALA A 417 2.19 29.60 -7.68
C ALA A 417 1.54 30.87 -8.26
N ASP A 418 0.97 30.76 -9.46
CA ASP A 418 0.36 31.86 -10.21
C ASP A 418 -0.75 31.38 -11.15
N GLY A 419 -1.64 32.29 -11.60
CA GLY A 419 -2.60 31.98 -12.67
C GLY A 419 -3.73 30.98 -12.35
N GLY A 420 -4.41 30.53 -13.41
CA GLY A 420 -5.46 29.50 -13.41
C GLY A 420 -4.93 28.05 -13.46
N THR A 421 -5.78 27.09 -13.84
CA THR A 421 -5.52 25.64 -13.66
C THR A 421 -5.87 24.85 -14.93
N ALA A 422 -4.87 24.55 -15.78
CA ALA A 422 -4.99 23.85 -17.07
C ALA A 422 -4.55 22.36 -17.01
N ILE A 423 -5.22 21.56 -16.18
CA ILE A 423 -4.91 20.15 -15.91
C ILE A 423 -4.83 19.33 -17.21
N TYR A 424 -5.85 19.42 -18.06
CA TYR A 424 -5.98 18.51 -19.21
C TYR A 424 -5.06 18.85 -20.38
N ASP A 425 -4.63 20.10 -20.51
CA ASP A 425 -3.56 20.47 -21.45
C ASP A 425 -2.22 19.91 -20.97
N ALA A 426 -1.93 20.00 -19.67
CA ALA A 426 -0.71 19.47 -19.07
C ALA A 426 -0.64 17.94 -19.16
N LEU A 427 -1.75 17.24 -18.83
CA LEU A 427 -1.88 15.79 -19.03
C LEU A 427 -1.75 15.39 -20.51
N THR A 428 -2.28 16.18 -21.45
CA THR A 428 -2.13 15.92 -22.91
C THR A 428 -0.65 15.98 -23.32
N GLN A 429 0.12 16.97 -22.84
CA GLN A 429 1.56 17.03 -23.09
C GLN A 429 2.31 15.87 -22.43
N ALA A 430 2.00 15.55 -21.17
CA ALA A 430 2.61 14.46 -20.42
C ALA A 430 2.36 13.09 -21.09
N ALA A 431 1.12 12.83 -21.54
CA ALA A 431 0.75 11.59 -22.21
C ALA A 431 1.45 11.41 -23.56
N ARG A 432 1.66 12.50 -24.31
CA ARG A 432 2.52 12.48 -25.52
C ARG A 432 3.96 12.13 -25.17
N LEU A 433 4.58 12.84 -24.22
CA LEU A 433 5.97 12.58 -23.80
C LEU A 433 6.16 11.13 -23.29
N ALA A 434 5.17 10.59 -22.58
CA ALA A 434 5.16 9.21 -22.11
C ALA A 434 5.14 8.20 -23.26
N ARG A 435 4.23 8.39 -24.24
CA ARG A 435 4.20 7.57 -25.46
C ARG A 435 5.49 7.70 -26.27
N ASP A 436 6.11 8.88 -26.28
CA ASP A 436 7.39 9.12 -26.97
C ASP A 436 8.58 8.46 -26.24
N ASP A 437 8.54 8.28 -24.92
CA ASP A 437 9.51 7.47 -24.17
C ASP A 437 9.27 5.97 -24.39
N LEU A 438 8.02 5.49 -24.29
CA LEU A 438 7.66 4.10 -24.58
C LEU A 438 8.00 3.67 -26.01
N ARG A 439 7.86 4.55 -27.01
CA ARG A 439 8.26 4.26 -28.41
C ARG A 439 9.78 4.20 -28.59
N ARG A 440 10.56 4.87 -27.75
CA ARG A 440 12.05 4.84 -27.78
C ARG A 440 12.64 3.70 -26.95
N ASP A 441 11.95 3.30 -25.88
CA ASP A 441 12.44 2.38 -24.87
C ASP A 441 11.26 1.52 -24.34
N PRO A 442 10.74 0.54 -25.14
CA PRO A 442 9.51 -0.19 -24.82
C PRO A 442 9.55 -1.02 -23.55
N ASP A 443 10.76 -1.38 -23.09
CA ASP A 443 10.96 -2.16 -21.87
C ASP A 443 10.83 -1.29 -20.60
N ARG A 444 10.76 0.05 -20.71
CA ARG A 444 10.52 0.92 -19.56
C ARG A 444 9.11 0.84 -19.02
N PHE A 445 9.00 0.98 -17.72
CA PHE A 445 7.75 1.38 -17.09
C PHE A 445 7.63 2.91 -17.18
N VAL A 446 6.52 3.43 -17.70
CA VAL A 446 6.31 4.88 -17.83
C VAL A 446 4.96 5.24 -17.20
N SER A 447 4.96 6.23 -16.31
CA SER A 447 3.74 6.70 -15.64
C SER A 447 3.74 8.20 -15.42
N ILE A 448 2.53 8.74 -15.28
CA ILE A 448 2.28 10.15 -15.02
C ILE A 448 1.75 10.28 -13.59
N VAL A 449 2.26 11.24 -12.84
CA VAL A 449 1.79 11.59 -11.50
C VAL A 449 1.31 13.02 -11.57
N LEU A 450 0.01 13.23 -11.39
CA LEU A 450 -0.59 14.56 -11.37
C LEU A 450 -0.69 15.03 -9.93
N LEU A 451 -0.10 16.16 -9.57
CA LEU A 451 -0.47 16.89 -8.35
C LEU A 451 -1.41 18.00 -8.77
N THR A 452 -2.56 18.10 -8.12
CA THR A 452 -3.54 19.17 -8.33
C THR A 452 -4.28 19.48 -7.04
N ASP A 453 -4.60 20.76 -6.80
CA ASP A 453 -5.35 21.18 -5.61
C ASP A 453 -6.70 21.85 -5.90
N GLY A 454 -7.00 22.09 -7.19
CA GLY A 454 -8.23 22.68 -7.67
C GLY A 454 -8.82 21.95 -8.89
N GLU A 455 -9.90 22.54 -9.42
CA GLU A 455 -10.62 22.08 -10.60
C GLU A 455 -10.06 22.70 -11.89
N ASN A 456 -10.16 21.98 -13.01
CA ASN A 456 -9.71 22.44 -14.31
C ASN A 456 -10.56 23.63 -14.82
N ASN A 457 -9.99 24.83 -14.86
CA ASN A 457 -10.67 26.09 -15.24
C ASN A 457 -10.06 26.78 -16.47
N ARG A 458 -9.14 26.10 -17.16
CA ARG A 458 -8.42 26.55 -18.37
C ARG A 458 -8.20 25.38 -19.33
N GLY A 459 -8.05 25.69 -20.62
CA GLY A 459 -7.67 24.70 -21.62
C GLY A 459 -8.77 23.67 -21.92
N ARG A 460 -8.36 22.44 -22.22
CA ARG A 460 -9.24 21.30 -22.51
C ARG A 460 -10.11 20.88 -21.31
N SER A 461 -11.23 20.23 -21.59
CA SER A 461 -12.05 19.53 -20.59
C SER A 461 -11.63 18.05 -20.41
N PHE A 462 -12.15 17.40 -19.35
CA PHE A 462 -11.95 15.97 -19.14
C PHE A 462 -12.44 15.13 -20.31
N GLU A 463 -13.60 15.43 -20.89
CA GLU A 463 -14.19 14.65 -21.99
C GLU A 463 -13.33 14.71 -23.26
N GLN A 464 -12.74 15.86 -23.54
CA GLN A 464 -11.82 16.06 -24.66
C GLN A 464 -10.54 15.23 -24.47
N PHE A 465 -9.94 15.31 -23.28
CA PHE A 465 -8.79 14.48 -22.93
C PHE A 465 -9.14 12.98 -22.98
N ALA A 466 -10.29 12.58 -22.44
CA ALA A 466 -10.72 11.19 -22.40
C ALA A 466 -10.99 10.61 -23.78
N LYS A 467 -11.54 11.41 -24.70
CA LYS A 467 -11.71 11.05 -26.11
C LYS A 467 -10.35 10.83 -26.79
N ASP A 468 -9.42 11.79 -26.64
CA ASP A 468 -8.09 11.72 -27.25
C ASP A 468 -7.27 10.53 -26.72
N GLN A 469 -7.39 10.21 -25.42
CA GLN A 469 -6.68 9.09 -24.80
C GLN A 469 -7.25 7.72 -25.20
N ARG A 470 -8.58 7.59 -25.36
CA ARG A 470 -9.20 6.35 -25.90
C ARG A 470 -8.83 6.10 -27.36
N ALA A 471 -8.51 7.15 -28.12
CA ALA A 471 -8.07 7.05 -29.51
C ALA A 471 -6.56 6.76 -29.68
N GLN A 472 -5.78 6.68 -28.59
CA GLN A 472 -4.32 6.55 -28.64
C GLN A 472 -3.83 5.34 -27.86
N SER A 473 -2.85 4.63 -28.44
CA SER A 473 -2.21 3.46 -27.84
C SER A 473 -0.67 3.59 -27.89
N PRO A 474 0.07 3.15 -26.86
CA PRO A 474 -0.43 2.64 -25.58
C PRO A 474 -1.03 3.75 -24.71
N MET A 475 -2.00 3.36 -23.89
CA MET A 475 -2.51 4.21 -22.81
C MET A 475 -1.52 4.22 -21.64
N VAL A 476 -1.30 5.40 -21.06
CA VAL A 476 -0.32 5.60 -19.98
C VAL A 476 -1.06 5.88 -18.68
N ARG A 477 -0.65 5.20 -17.61
CA ARG A 477 -1.26 5.33 -16.28
C ARG A 477 -1.03 6.71 -15.69
N VAL A 478 -2.11 7.35 -15.26
CA VAL A 478 -2.08 8.61 -14.51
C VAL A 478 -2.44 8.33 -13.06
N PHE A 479 -1.63 8.81 -12.13
CA PHE A 479 -1.85 8.73 -10.69
C PHE A 479 -2.13 10.14 -10.15
N PRO A 480 -3.41 10.54 -9.99
CA PRO A 480 -3.75 11.82 -9.38
C PRO A 480 -3.46 11.78 -7.88
N ILE A 481 -2.72 12.78 -7.40
CA ILE A 481 -2.60 13.15 -6.00
C ILE A 481 -3.51 14.35 -5.79
N MET A 482 -4.60 14.14 -5.06
CA MET A 482 -5.47 15.22 -4.63
C MET A 482 -4.86 15.89 -3.41
N PHE A 483 -4.53 17.16 -3.57
CA PHE A 483 -4.28 18.08 -2.48
C PHE A 483 -5.48 19.04 -2.36
N GLY A 484 -5.61 19.80 -1.26
CA GLY A 484 -6.62 20.87 -1.17
C GLY A 484 -8.08 20.45 -1.46
N GLU A 485 -8.71 21.08 -2.45
CA GLU A 485 -10.15 20.98 -2.75
C GLU A 485 -10.45 20.34 -4.13
N ALA A 486 -9.47 19.67 -4.74
CA ALA A 486 -9.62 19.02 -6.05
C ALA A 486 -10.85 18.09 -6.13
N ALA A 487 -11.61 18.19 -7.23
CA ALA A 487 -12.84 17.45 -7.49
C ALA A 487 -12.61 15.92 -7.44
N PRO A 488 -13.10 15.20 -6.41
CA PRO A 488 -12.73 13.80 -6.22
C PRO A 488 -13.21 12.88 -7.34
N HIS A 489 -14.44 13.12 -7.80
CA HIS A 489 -15.08 12.33 -8.85
C HIS A 489 -14.34 12.43 -10.20
N GLU A 490 -13.91 13.63 -10.60
CA GLU A 490 -13.20 13.81 -11.88
C GLU A 490 -11.80 13.15 -11.84
N MET A 491 -11.11 13.23 -10.70
CA MET A 491 -9.83 12.54 -10.50
C MET A 491 -9.99 11.02 -10.44
N GLU A 492 -11.07 10.50 -9.85
CA GLU A 492 -11.42 9.08 -9.86
C GLU A 492 -11.68 8.60 -11.30
N GLN A 493 -12.50 9.31 -12.08
CA GLN A 493 -12.73 9.00 -13.49
C GLN A 493 -11.45 9.04 -14.35
N LEU A 494 -10.53 9.98 -14.07
CA LEU A 494 -9.21 10.05 -14.72
C LEU A 494 -8.33 8.84 -14.38
N ALA A 495 -8.31 8.43 -13.11
CA ALA A 495 -7.55 7.27 -12.65
C ALA A 495 -8.13 5.96 -13.23
N GLU A 496 -9.44 5.79 -13.21
CA GLU A 496 -10.14 4.64 -13.79
C GLU A 496 -9.87 4.53 -15.29
N LEU A 497 -10.10 5.62 -16.03
CA LEU A 497 -9.87 5.70 -17.47
C LEU A 497 -8.46 5.24 -17.85
N THR A 498 -7.45 5.63 -17.06
CA THR A 498 -6.04 5.39 -17.38
C THR A 498 -5.43 4.16 -16.68
N HIS A 499 -6.25 3.37 -15.98
CA HIS A 499 -5.80 2.23 -15.15
C HIS A 499 -4.79 2.62 -14.03
N GLY A 500 -4.88 3.86 -13.56
CA GLY A 500 -4.12 4.38 -12.43
C GLY A 500 -4.81 4.18 -11.08
N ARG A 501 -4.59 5.13 -10.16
CA ARG A 501 -5.20 5.21 -8.83
C ARG A 501 -5.12 6.66 -8.30
N VAL A 502 -6.17 7.12 -7.64
CA VAL A 502 -6.17 8.39 -6.89
C VAL A 502 -5.55 8.20 -5.51
N PHE A 503 -4.75 9.17 -5.08
CA PHE A 503 -4.21 9.28 -3.73
C PHE A 503 -4.68 10.57 -3.07
N ASP A 504 -5.11 10.48 -1.80
CA ASP A 504 -5.69 11.59 -1.04
C ASP A 504 -4.68 12.14 -0.02
N ALA A 505 -3.96 13.20 -0.40
CA ALA A 505 -2.94 13.83 0.43
C ALA A 505 -3.51 14.78 1.51
N ARG A 506 -4.84 14.84 1.66
CA ARG A 506 -5.52 15.56 2.77
C ARG A 506 -5.53 14.74 4.07
N LYS A 507 -5.41 13.40 3.95
CA LYS A 507 -5.48 12.44 5.06
C LYS A 507 -4.12 11.88 5.47
N THR A 508 -3.13 12.03 4.59
CA THR A 508 -1.79 11.45 4.68
C THR A 508 -0.79 12.47 4.17
N ALA A 509 0.34 12.65 4.86
CA ALA A 509 1.36 13.61 4.44
C ALA A 509 1.80 13.39 2.97
N LEU A 510 1.95 14.46 2.20
CA LEU A 510 2.21 14.38 0.75
C LEU A 510 3.45 13.53 0.41
N ALA A 511 4.53 13.68 1.19
CA ALA A 511 5.73 12.85 1.04
C ALA A 511 5.45 11.34 1.17
N GLN A 512 4.50 10.95 2.01
CA GLN A 512 4.10 9.56 2.20
C GLN A 512 3.27 9.03 1.03
N VAL A 513 2.35 9.85 0.50
CA VAL A 513 1.62 9.54 -0.74
C VAL A 513 2.58 9.31 -1.91
N PHE A 514 3.61 10.15 -2.03
CA PHE A 514 4.64 9.96 -3.03
C PHE A 514 5.39 8.63 -2.87
N LYS A 515 5.73 8.20 -1.65
CA LYS A 515 6.32 6.87 -1.42
C LYS A 515 5.38 5.75 -1.85
N GLU A 516 4.07 5.84 -1.56
CA GLU A 516 3.09 4.85 -2.04
C GLU A 516 3.12 4.73 -3.56
N ILE A 517 3.19 5.85 -4.29
CA ILE A 517 3.24 5.89 -5.76
C ILE A 517 4.49 5.21 -6.32
N ARG A 518 5.63 5.27 -5.63
CA ARG A 518 6.86 4.53 -6.01
C ARG A 518 6.65 3.01 -5.94
N GLY A 519 5.67 2.54 -5.16
CA GLY A 519 5.21 1.15 -5.18
C GLY A 519 4.50 0.72 -6.47
N TYR A 520 4.08 1.66 -7.33
CA TYR A 520 3.41 1.42 -8.61
C TYR A 520 4.33 1.71 -9.82
N GLN A 521 5.64 1.94 -9.62
CA GLN A 521 6.63 2.39 -10.60
C GLN A 521 7.83 1.44 -10.77
#